data_AF-A0AA43HR45-F1
#
_entry.id   AF-A0AA43HR45-F1
#
_cell.length_a   1.000
_cell.length_b   1.000
_cell.length_c   1.000
_cell.angle_alpha   90.00
_cell.angle_beta   90.00
_cell.angle_gamma   90.00
#
_symmetry.space_group_name_H-M   'P 1'
#
loop_
_entity.id
_entity.type
_entity.pdbx_description
1 polymer ?
#
loop_
_entity_poly.entity_id
_entity_poly.type
_entity_poly.pdbx_seq_one_letter_code
_entity_poly.pdbx_strand_id
1 'polypeptide(L)'
;MNNILKFGIVLIINTLFFVLCAVLIPIHFETNDDVVMLLIASGKYSGTPDAHLVFINYIYGFFVSFLYTFFEGLEWYSIMFSILHIISFTIITWEIINKCKRIAYKIVFIILFYSIAAYIILHFQFTTTAGICAVAGIALLMSANKYKRYIGLFMFVVASLIRFDAAMLVLVVSCPVLYYPIHLKQKEGKLRNELLFLSLIVILPVVCKVTDHVIYKADKDWAHYKEYNYYRGKVNDNPSLNTIKGGHPNLIDVDYDLFDRFFIDENFWDLTTVKGMYEEIGELGIEKKIPHVYPNFDGYRIYILLLFLFLLGQIYLARRSSDKIILSLSFCLFLSALFYVSFTNLLKERVFLTALIGLFWVLFSAGGDVKKLKIEYFTYSFFIVFLFFFIQKMVVTRSNIDKLDLMDQNTLLNNVEIPEGEFLITYYDGLKLEKYSPYEISDKVGDTKILFSGWMAGTPFNREYFTSYKDIIDRNMIFIRNSNDLPQWSRKLKKSIKVHYGTEVEILVVYETSNCKIIKLISSDKNN
;
A
#
# COMPACT_ATOMS: atom_id res chain seq x y z
N MET A 1 -40.46 3.22 -4.81
CA MET A 1 -39.17 3.78 -5.24
C MET A 1 -38.40 2.76 -6.08
N ASN A 2 -38.10 3.07 -7.35
CA ASN A 2 -37.35 2.20 -8.28
C ASN A 2 -35.96 1.84 -7.69
N ASN A 3 -35.45 0.64 -7.97
CA ASN A 3 -34.12 0.19 -7.53
C ASN A 3 -32.99 1.12 -8.00
N ILE A 4 -33.16 1.75 -9.17
CA ILE A 4 -32.22 2.77 -9.67
C ILE A 4 -32.18 3.97 -8.73
N LEU A 5 -33.34 4.47 -8.29
CA LEU A 5 -33.41 5.62 -7.38
C LEU A 5 -32.79 5.29 -6.01
N LYS A 6 -33.04 4.08 -5.50
CA LYS A 6 -32.41 3.61 -4.25
C LYS A 6 -30.88 3.51 -4.38
N PHE A 7 -30.37 2.99 -5.49
CA PHE A 7 -28.93 2.92 -5.74
C PHE A 7 -28.32 4.32 -5.85
N GLY A 8 -28.99 5.25 -6.54
CA GLY A 8 -28.58 6.65 -6.62
C GLY A 8 -28.49 7.33 -5.25
N ILE A 9 -29.43 7.05 -4.34
CA ILE A 9 -29.36 7.55 -2.95
C ILE A 9 -28.15 6.99 -2.21
N VAL A 10 -27.85 5.69 -2.35
CA VAL A 10 -26.67 5.09 -1.72
C VAL A 10 -25.38 5.69 -2.29
N LEU A 11 -25.33 5.97 -3.59
CA LEU A 11 -24.20 6.65 -4.23
C LEU A 11 -24.01 8.07 -3.66
N ILE A 12 -25.08 8.85 -3.54
CA ILE A 12 -25.04 10.20 -2.95
C ILE A 12 -24.55 10.13 -1.50
N ILE A 13 -25.07 9.20 -0.69
CA ILE A 13 -24.64 9.02 0.69
C ILE A 13 -23.14 8.70 0.77
N ASN A 14 -22.64 7.77 -0.05
CA ASN A 14 -21.21 7.42 -0.05
C ASN A 14 -20.33 8.56 -0.57
N THR A 15 -20.82 9.34 -1.53
CA THR A 15 -20.13 10.54 -2.02
C THR A 15 -20.04 11.60 -0.92
N LEU A 16 -21.15 11.89 -0.24
CA LEU A 16 -21.16 12.82 0.89
C LEU A 16 -20.29 12.32 2.04
N PHE A 17 -20.34 11.03 2.36
CA PHE A 17 -19.46 10.44 3.37
C PHE A 17 -17.98 10.65 3.02
N PHE A 18 -17.59 10.34 1.78
CA PHE A 18 -16.22 10.55 1.31
C PHE A 18 -15.81 12.03 1.42
N VAL A 19 -16.63 12.94 0.91
CA VAL A 19 -16.35 14.39 0.94
C VAL A 19 -16.28 14.91 2.38
N LEU A 20 -17.18 14.48 3.26
CA LEU A 20 -17.16 14.88 4.67
C LEU A 20 -15.89 14.38 5.36
N CYS A 21 -15.48 13.13 5.13
CA CYS A 21 -14.20 12.64 5.62
C CYS A 21 -13.04 13.48 5.07
N ALA A 22 -13.05 13.80 3.77
CA ALA A 22 -12.01 14.55 3.10
C ALA A 22 -11.86 16.00 3.57
N VAL A 23 -12.98 16.66 3.89
CA VAL A 23 -13.01 18.09 4.27
C VAL A 23 -12.83 18.26 5.77
N LEU A 24 -13.44 17.41 6.59
CA LEU A 24 -13.38 17.53 8.06
C LEU A 24 -12.06 17.00 8.63
N ILE A 25 -11.39 16.11 7.90
CA ILE A 25 -10.17 15.46 8.33
C ILE A 25 -9.16 15.54 7.17
N PRO A 26 -7.97 16.12 7.39
CA PRO A 26 -6.92 16.13 6.38
C PRO A 26 -6.61 14.70 5.93
N ILE A 27 -6.83 14.42 4.65
CA ILE A 27 -6.40 13.18 4.01
C ILE A 27 -4.92 13.31 3.70
N HIS A 28 -4.20 12.19 3.81
CA HIS A 28 -2.81 12.10 3.42
C HIS A 28 -2.54 10.70 2.82
N PHE A 29 -1.42 10.54 2.12
CA PHE A 29 -0.97 9.22 1.68
C PHE A 29 -0.37 8.45 2.87
N GLU A 30 -0.59 7.14 2.96
CA GLU A 30 -0.02 6.31 4.04
C GLU A 30 1.51 6.29 3.99
N THR A 31 2.09 6.34 2.78
CA THR A 31 3.53 6.27 2.52
C THR A 31 3.90 7.16 1.33
N ASN A 32 5.17 7.50 1.20
CA ASN A 32 5.71 8.24 0.06
C ASN A 32 5.63 7.50 -1.29
N ASP A 33 5.41 6.18 -1.31
CA ASP A 33 5.26 5.40 -2.56
C ASP A 33 4.22 6.00 -3.51
N ASP A 34 3.03 6.37 -3.00
CA ASP A 34 1.96 6.97 -3.79
C ASP A 34 2.32 8.37 -4.29
N VAL A 35 3.07 9.16 -3.51
CA VAL A 35 3.57 10.48 -3.92
C VAL A 35 4.45 10.34 -5.16
N VAL A 36 5.43 9.42 -5.12
CA VAL A 36 6.35 9.23 -6.24
C VAL A 36 5.61 8.74 -7.48
N MET A 37 4.70 7.78 -7.35
CA MET A 37 3.88 7.31 -8.48
C MET A 37 2.98 8.42 -9.04
N LEU A 38 2.42 9.28 -8.18
CA LEU A 38 1.66 10.44 -8.62
C LEU A 38 2.53 11.42 -9.42
N LEU A 39 3.73 11.73 -8.94
CA LEU A 39 4.64 12.66 -9.61
C LEU A 39 5.17 12.09 -10.95
N ILE A 40 5.35 10.77 -11.07
CA ILE A 40 5.64 10.11 -12.35
C ILE A 40 4.44 10.22 -13.29
N ALA A 41 3.23 9.88 -12.79
CA ALA A 41 2.01 9.92 -13.59
C ALA A 41 1.69 11.32 -14.11
N SER A 42 1.92 12.36 -13.30
CA SER A 42 1.70 13.76 -13.67
C SER A 42 2.79 14.33 -14.55
N GLY A 43 3.96 13.69 -14.61
CA GLY A 43 5.13 14.20 -15.31
C GLY A 43 5.97 15.19 -14.50
N LYS A 44 5.58 15.51 -13.26
CA LYS A 44 6.39 16.35 -12.38
C LYS A 44 7.75 15.72 -12.02
N TYR A 45 7.84 14.39 -12.03
CA TYR A 45 9.10 13.68 -11.83
C TYR A 45 9.87 13.43 -13.13
N SER A 46 9.18 12.98 -14.18
CA SER A 46 9.76 12.52 -15.45
C SER A 46 9.90 13.63 -16.51
N GLY A 47 9.38 14.83 -16.25
CA GLY A 47 9.27 15.93 -17.21
C GLY A 47 8.05 15.86 -18.13
N THR A 48 7.49 14.68 -18.35
CA THR A 48 6.24 14.44 -19.09
C THR A 48 5.44 13.31 -18.44
N PRO A 49 4.10 13.30 -18.51
CA PRO A 49 3.27 12.23 -17.95
C PRO A 49 3.75 10.85 -18.38
N ASP A 50 4.04 9.96 -17.42
CA ASP A 50 4.63 8.66 -17.67
C ASP A 50 3.87 7.52 -16.97
N ALA A 51 3.75 6.38 -17.63
CA ALA A 51 2.98 5.22 -17.18
C ALA A 51 3.78 4.21 -16.33
N HIS A 52 5.10 4.36 -16.19
CA HIS A 52 5.99 3.46 -15.47
C HIS A 52 5.92 3.69 -13.94
N LEU A 53 4.75 3.43 -13.36
CA LEU A 53 4.49 3.64 -11.93
C LEU A 53 5.10 2.56 -11.02
N VAL A 54 5.88 1.63 -11.57
CA VAL A 54 6.64 0.56 -10.88
C VAL A 54 5.81 -0.48 -10.11
N PHE A 55 4.97 -0.07 -9.16
CA PHE A 55 4.12 -0.94 -8.34
C PHE A 55 2.71 -1.12 -8.89
N ILE A 56 2.22 -0.13 -9.63
CA ILE A 56 0.94 -0.17 -10.35
C ILE A 56 1.19 -0.66 -11.78
N ASN A 57 0.26 -1.46 -12.29
CA ASN A 57 0.32 -2.01 -13.64
C ASN A 57 0.33 -0.91 -14.70
N TYR A 58 1.16 -1.09 -15.73
CA TYR A 58 1.30 -0.14 -16.83
C TYR A 58 -0.04 0.26 -17.47
N ILE A 59 -1.03 -0.63 -17.60
CA ILE A 59 -2.33 -0.31 -18.20
C ILE A 59 -3.07 0.77 -17.39
N TYR A 60 -3.05 0.67 -16.06
CA TYR A 60 -3.65 1.70 -15.20
C TYR A 60 -2.79 2.97 -15.21
N GLY A 61 -1.46 2.83 -15.17
CA GLY A 61 -0.53 3.95 -15.29
C GLY A 61 -0.73 4.75 -16.57
N PHE A 62 -0.91 4.08 -17.70
CA PHE A 62 -1.21 4.68 -19.00
C PHE A 62 -2.53 5.44 -18.98
N PHE A 63 -3.58 4.85 -18.41
CA PHE A 63 -4.87 5.53 -18.30
C PHE A 63 -4.78 6.81 -17.46
N VAL A 64 -4.10 6.76 -16.30
CA VAL A 64 -3.97 7.93 -15.41
C VAL A 64 -3.06 9.00 -16.01
N SER A 65 -1.88 8.63 -16.52
CA SER A 65 -0.96 9.58 -17.19
C SER A 65 -1.61 10.23 -18.41
N PHE A 66 -2.42 9.50 -19.17
CA PHE A 66 -3.21 10.06 -20.27
C PHE A 66 -4.18 11.15 -19.80
N LEU A 67 -4.82 11.03 -18.63
CA LEU A 67 -5.70 12.08 -18.10
C LEU A 67 -4.93 13.38 -17.80
N TYR A 68 -3.70 13.27 -17.28
CA TYR A 68 -2.83 14.42 -17.06
C TYR A 68 -2.50 15.18 -18.36
N THR A 69 -2.53 14.53 -19.53
CA THR A 69 -2.31 15.22 -20.82
C THR A 69 -3.44 16.18 -21.22
N PHE A 70 -4.65 16.02 -20.67
CA PHE A 70 -5.77 16.94 -20.94
C PHE A 70 -5.86 18.07 -19.92
N PHE A 71 -5.57 17.76 -18.65
CA PHE A 71 -5.67 18.72 -17.54
C PHE A 71 -4.55 18.47 -16.54
N GLU A 72 -3.46 19.23 -16.68
CA GLU A 72 -2.25 19.11 -15.86
C GLU A 72 -2.46 19.59 -14.41
N GLY A 73 -3.41 20.49 -14.18
CA GLY A 73 -3.67 21.11 -12.86
C GLY A 73 -4.54 20.28 -11.91
N LEU A 74 -4.85 19.02 -12.22
CA LEU A 74 -5.64 18.15 -11.37
C LEU A 74 -4.86 16.90 -10.98
N GLU A 75 -4.97 16.48 -9.72
CA GLU A 75 -4.35 15.23 -9.26
C GLU A 75 -5.14 13.99 -9.67
N TRP A 76 -5.10 13.65 -10.96
CA TRP A 76 -5.82 12.51 -11.52
C TRP A 76 -5.51 11.19 -10.81
N TYR A 77 -4.29 10.98 -10.34
CA TYR A 77 -3.94 9.80 -9.54
C TYR A 77 -4.86 9.68 -8.30
N SER A 78 -4.94 10.75 -7.51
CA SER A 78 -5.76 10.82 -6.29
C SER A 78 -7.25 10.81 -6.62
N ILE A 79 -7.69 11.57 -7.62
CA ILE A 79 -9.09 11.65 -8.05
C ILE A 79 -9.61 10.26 -8.47
N MET A 80 -8.82 9.50 -9.22
CA MET A 80 -9.20 8.16 -9.65
C MET A 80 -9.38 7.20 -8.48
N PHE A 81 -8.51 7.26 -7.46
CA PHE A 81 -8.70 6.50 -6.23
C PHE A 81 -9.98 6.90 -5.49
N SER A 82 -10.31 8.18 -5.41
CA SER A 82 -11.55 8.67 -4.81
C SER A 82 -12.79 8.14 -5.53
N ILE A 83 -12.80 8.17 -6.87
CA ILE A 83 -13.88 7.61 -7.68
C ILE A 83 -14.05 6.11 -7.41
N LEU A 84 -12.94 5.36 -7.39
CA LEU A 84 -12.95 3.92 -7.14
C LEU A 84 -13.41 3.58 -5.72
N HIS A 85 -13.03 4.38 -4.72
CA HIS A 85 -13.54 4.26 -3.35
C HIS A 85 -15.04 4.47 -3.31
N ILE A 86 -15.55 5.58 -3.85
CA ILE A 86 -16.99 5.89 -3.85
C ILE A 86 -17.80 4.79 -4.55
N ILE A 87 -17.35 4.31 -5.70
CA ILE A 87 -18.00 3.22 -6.44
C ILE A 87 -17.99 1.92 -5.60
N SER A 88 -16.84 1.56 -5.04
CA SER A 88 -16.70 0.34 -4.23
C SER A 88 -17.53 0.39 -2.96
N PHE A 89 -17.53 1.52 -2.24
CA PHE A 89 -18.36 1.73 -1.04
C PHE A 89 -19.84 1.65 -1.36
N THR A 90 -20.25 2.23 -2.50
CA THR A 90 -21.62 2.17 -2.99
C THR A 90 -22.04 0.73 -3.29
N ILE A 91 -21.21 -0.03 -4.02
CA ILE A 91 -21.46 -1.44 -4.35
C ILE A 91 -21.61 -2.28 -3.08
N ILE A 92 -20.65 -2.19 -2.15
CA ILE A 92 -20.63 -3.00 -0.94
C ILE A 92 -21.82 -2.65 -0.04
N THR A 93 -22.09 -1.36 0.19
CA THR A 93 -23.23 -0.90 0.96
C THR A 93 -24.56 -1.36 0.35
N TRP A 94 -24.68 -1.24 -0.98
CA TRP A 94 -25.87 -1.68 -1.72
C TRP A 94 -26.11 -3.18 -1.57
N GLU A 95 -25.07 -4.01 -1.70
CA GLU A 95 -25.22 -5.45 -1.52
C GLU A 95 -25.52 -5.80 -0.05
N ILE A 96 -24.97 -5.09 0.94
CA ILE A 96 -25.33 -5.30 2.36
C ILE A 96 -26.82 -5.01 2.62
N ILE A 97 -27.32 -3.86 2.14
CA ILE A 97 -28.71 -3.42 2.36
C ILE A 97 -29.71 -4.40 1.73
N ASN A 98 -29.40 -4.92 0.54
CA ASN A 98 -30.35 -5.75 -0.23
C ASN A 98 -30.32 -7.24 0.10
N LYS A 99 -29.36 -7.73 0.90
CA LYS A 99 -29.34 -9.13 1.32
C LYS A 99 -30.47 -9.43 2.31
N CYS A 100 -31.00 -10.65 2.27
CA CYS A 100 -32.03 -11.12 3.21
C CYS A 100 -31.40 -11.47 4.57
N LYS A 101 -31.07 -10.44 5.35
CA LYS A 101 -30.55 -10.51 6.72
C LYS A 101 -31.31 -9.54 7.64
N ARG A 102 -31.28 -9.76 8.95
CA ARG A 102 -31.82 -8.86 9.99
C ARG A 102 -31.22 -7.45 9.88
N ILE A 103 -32.04 -6.46 10.20
CA ILE A 103 -31.61 -5.05 10.17
C ILE A 103 -30.48 -4.77 11.16
N ALA A 104 -30.53 -5.34 12.38
CA ALA A 104 -29.46 -5.19 13.36
C ALA A 104 -28.12 -5.72 12.86
N TYR A 105 -28.11 -6.91 12.24
CA TYR A 105 -26.92 -7.50 11.62
C TYR A 105 -26.36 -6.60 10.51
N LYS A 106 -27.22 -6.07 9.63
CA LYS A 106 -26.80 -5.12 8.59
C LYS A 106 -26.20 -3.84 9.19
N ILE A 107 -26.82 -3.26 10.22
CA ILE A 107 -26.35 -2.04 10.87
C ILE A 107 -24.94 -2.26 11.46
N VAL A 108 -24.72 -3.37 12.17
CA VAL A 108 -23.40 -3.71 12.76
C VAL A 108 -22.33 -3.78 11.66
N PHE A 109 -22.59 -4.49 10.58
CA PHE A 109 -21.65 -4.59 9.46
C PHE A 109 -21.46 -3.26 8.71
N ILE A 110 -22.50 -2.46 8.55
CA ILE A 110 -22.42 -1.10 7.99
C ILE A 110 -21.52 -0.22 8.85
N ILE A 111 -21.70 -0.21 10.18
CA ILE A 111 -20.86 0.60 11.09
C ILE A 111 -19.39 0.22 10.98
N LEU A 112 -19.07 -1.08 10.95
CA LEU A 112 -17.69 -1.52 10.75
C LEU A 112 -17.16 -1.11 9.37
N PHE A 113 -17.96 -1.35 8.33
CA PHE A 113 -17.57 -1.01 6.98
C PHE A 113 -17.21 0.47 6.85
N TYR A 114 -18.06 1.37 7.35
CA TYR A 114 -17.79 2.80 7.32
C TYR A 114 -16.62 3.22 8.23
N SER A 115 -16.33 2.47 9.31
CA SER A 115 -15.14 2.72 10.13
C SER A 115 -13.85 2.34 9.39
N ILE A 116 -13.84 1.21 8.69
CA ILE A 116 -12.72 0.80 7.82
C ILE A 116 -12.63 1.74 6.60
N ALA A 117 -13.75 2.11 6.00
CA ALA A 117 -13.79 3.04 4.87
C ALA A 117 -13.25 4.41 5.27
N ALA A 118 -13.59 4.92 6.47
CA ALA A 118 -12.99 6.13 7.02
C ALA A 118 -11.46 5.99 7.10
N TYR A 119 -10.94 4.90 7.66
CA TYR A 119 -9.49 4.65 7.68
C TYR A 119 -8.86 4.73 6.28
N ILE A 120 -9.45 4.04 5.31
CA ILE A 120 -8.95 4.00 3.93
C ILE A 120 -8.99 5.39 3.27
N ILE A 121 -10.03 6.19 3.54
CA ILE A 121 -10.12 7.56 3.03
C ILE A 121 -9.02 8.43 3.65
N LEU A 122 -8.75 8.29 4.94
CA LEU A 122 -7.76 9.12 5.64
C LEU A 122 -6.31 8.75 5.32
N HIS A 123 -6.07 7.48 5.00
CA HIS A 123 -4.76 6.93 4.66
C HIS A 123 -4.79 6.38 3.24
N PHE A 124 -4.71 7.29 2.26
CA PHE A 124 -4.70 6.93 0.85
C PHE A 124 -3.53 6.00 0.55
N GLN A 125 -3.84 4.87 -0.08
CA GLN A 125 -2.88 3.80 -0.31
C GLN A 125 -3.38 2.89 -1.44
N PHE A 126 -2.57 2.69 -2.47
CA PHE A 126 -2.92 1.84 -3.62
C PHE A 126 -3.27 0.39 -3.20
N THR A 127 -2.65 -0.12 -2.12
CA THR A 127 -2.91 -1.48 -1.62
C THR A 127 -4.34 -1.65 -1.08
N THR A 128 -4.82 -0.75 -0.20
CA THR A 128 -6.17 -0.82 0.37
C THR A 128 -7.24 -0.43 -0.66
N THR A 129 -6.90 0.46 -1.59
CA THR A 129 -7.73 0.82 -2.75
C THR A 129 -8.01 -0.40 -3.64
N ALA A 130 -6.96 -1.17 -3.98
CA ALA A 130 -7.14 -2.43 -4.68
C ALA A 130 -7.97 -3.42 -3.85
N GLY A 131 -7.72 -3.51 -2.54
CA GLY A 131 -8.47 -4.37 -1.63
C GLY A 131 -9.98 -4.12 -1.65
N ILE A 132 -10.41 -2.85 -1.54
CA ILE A 132 -11.84 -2.51 -1.54
C ILE A 132 -12.48 -2.74 -2.91
N CYS A 133 -11.77 -2.45 -4.01
CA CYS A 133 -12.23 -2.72 -5.37
C CYS A 133 -12.41 -4.23 -5.60
N ALA A 134 -11.49 -5.05 -5.11
CA ALA A 134 -11.56 -6.50 -5.21
C ALA A 134 -12.77 -7.05 -4.45
N VAL A 135 -13.05 -6.56 -3.25
CA VAL A 135 -14.23 -6.96 -2.47
C VAL A 135 -15.53 -6.54 -3.17
N ALA A 136 -15.61 -5.33 -3.72
CA ALA A 136 -16.74 -4.90 -4.52
C ALA A 136 -16.94 -5.82 -5.75
N GLY A 137 -15.84 -6.21 -6.40
CA GLY A 137 -15.83 -7.17 -7.50
C GLY A 137 -16.41 -8.54 -7.11
N ILE A 138 -15.89 -9.13 -6.04
CA ILE A 138 -16.36 -10.42 -5.51
C ILE A 138 -17.84 -10.36 -5.09
N ALA A 139 -18.26 -9.27 -4.43
CA ALA A 139 -19.65 -9.08 -4.02
C ALA A 139 -20.62 -9.13 -5.22
N LEU A 140 -20.27 -8.48 -6.32
CA LEU A 140 -21.07 -8.46 -7.55
C LEU A 140 -21.00 -9.79 -8.33
N LEU A 141 -19.88 -10.51 -8.28
CA LEU A 141 -19.76 -11.84 -8.89
C LEU A 141 -20.69 -12.87 -8.26
N MET A 142 -21.04 -12.70 -6.98
CA MET A 142 -22.04 -13.51 -6.29
C MET A 142 -23.49 -13.19 -6.69
N SER A 143 -23.72 -12.21 -7.57
CA SER A 143 -25.06 -11.81 -7.99
C SER A 143 -25.68 -12.80 -8.99
N ALA A 144 -27.01 -12.97 -8.91
CA ALA A 144 -27.75 -13.72 -9.93
C ALA A 144 -27.83 -12.98 -11.29
N ASN A 145 -27.63 -11.66 -11.30
CA ASN A 145 -27.73 -10.83 -12.51
C ASN A 145 -26.39 -10.83 -13.28
N LYS A 146 -26.41 -11.30 -14.54
CA LYS A 146 -25.22 -11.38 -15.40
C LYS A 146 -24.50 -10.04 -15.61
N TYR A 147 -25.24 -8.93 -15.72
CA TYR A 147 -24.64 -7.61 -15.95
C TYR A 147 -23.87 -7.12 -14.73
N LYS A 148 -24.42 -7.35 -13.53
CA LYS A 148 -23.69 -7.11 -12.28
C LYS A 148 -22.39 -7.91 -12.21
N ARG A 149 -22.40 -9.17 -12.65
CA ARG A 149 -21.20 -10.01 -12.65
C ARG A 149 -20.11 -9.49 -13.59
N TYR A 150 -20.46 -8.97 -14.76
CA TYR A 150 -19.48 -8.33 -15.65
C TYR A 150 -18.86 -7.07 -15.03
N ILE A 151 -19.67 -6.25 -14.35
CA ILE A 151 -19.16 -5.11 -13.56
C ILE A 151 -18.25 -5.61 -12.43
N GLY A 152 -18.62 -6.70 -11.76
CA GLY A 152 -17.81 -7.32 -10.72
C GLY A 152 -16.45 -7.81 -11.23
N LEU A 153 -16.44 -8.45 -12.40
CA LEU A 153 -15.21 -8.86 -13.08
C LEU A 153 -14.34 -7.66 -13.44
N PHE A 154 -14.94 -6.61 -14.00
CA PHE A 154 -14.24 -5.35 -14.31
C PHE A 154 -13.61 -4.72 -13.06
N MET A 155 -14.38 -4.58 -11.97
CA MET A 155 -13.88 -4.05 -10.70
C MET A 155 -12.70 -4.87 -10.14
N PHE A 156 -12.78 -6.20 -10.26
CA PHE A 156 -11.70 -7.07 -9.81
C PHE A 156 -10.45 -6.95 -10.71
N VAL A 157 -10.62 -6.81 -12.03
CA VAL A 157 -9.51 -6.54 -12.95
C VAL A 157 -8.87 -5.20 -12.60
N VAL A 158 -9.64 -4.12 -12.42
CA VAL A 158 -9.12 -2.81 -11.99
C VAL A 158 -8.36 -2.92 -10.67
N ALA A 159 -8.89 -3.66 -9.68
CA ALA A 159 -8.18 -3.93 -8.43
C ALA A 159 -6.82 -4.58 -8.67
N SER A 160 -6.75 -5.57 -9.57
CA SER A 160 -5.50 -6.25 -9.90
C SER A 160 -4.51 -5.40 -10.68
N LEU A 161 -4.99 -4.41 -11.46
CA LEU A 161 -4.14 -3.43 -12.13
C LEU A 161 -3.50 -2.47 -11.12
N ILE A 162 -4.26 -2.02 -10.12
CA ILE A 162 -3.73 -1.16 -9.05
C ILE A 162 -2.74 -1.94 -8.20
N ARG A 163 -3.13 -3.11 -7.71
CA ARG A 163 -2.25 -3.96 -6.91
C ARG A 163 -2.61 -5.44 -7.00
N PHE A 164 -1.91 -6.15 -7.88
CA PHE A 164 -2.12 -7.59 -8.11
C PHE A 164 -2.11 -8.42 -6.82
N ASP A 165 -1.08 -8.26 -5.98
CA ASP A 165 -0.93 -9.03 -4.73
C ASP A 165 -2.09 -8.77 -3.76
N ALA A 166 -2.60 -7.54 -3.68
CA ALA A 166 -3.73 -7.16 -2.83
C ALA A 166 -5.05 -7.77 -3.33
N ALA A 167 -5.29 -7.71 -4.64
CA ALA A 167 -6.47 -8.32 -5.26
C ALA A 167 -6.47 -9.84 -5.08
N MET A 168 -5.31 -10.49 -5.28
CA MET A 168 -5.16 -11.93 -5.05
C MET A 168 -5.30 -12.31 -3.57
N LEU A 169 -4.79 -11.50 -2.64
CA LEU A 169 -4.98 -11.70 -1.21
C LEU A 169 -6.47 -11.69 -0.83
N VAL A 170 -7.23 -10.71 -1.32
CA VAL A 170 -8.69 -10.67 -1.13
C VAL A 170 -9.35 -11.90 -1.74
N LEU A 171 -8.95 -12.30 -2.96
CA LEU A 171 -9.48 -13.50 -3.59
C LEU A 171 -9.20 -14.76 -2.78
N VAL A 172 -7.98 -14.96 -2.27
CA VAL A 172 -7.62 -16.11 -1.44
C VAL A 172 -8.47 -16.16 -0.18
N VAL A 173 -8.60 -15.04 0.53
CA VAL A 173 -9.39 -14.99 1.77
C VAL A 173 -10.88 -15.18 1.51
N SER A 174 -11.40 -14.65 0.40
CA SER A 174 -12.84 -14.68 0.10
C SER A 174 -13.26 -15.83 -0.83
N CYS A 175 -12.36 -16.61 -1.43
CA CYS A 175 -12.73 -17.65 -2.40
C CYS A 175 -13.76 -18.66 -1.87
N PRO A 176 -13.81 -19.03 -0.56
CA PRO A 176 -14.81 -19.99 -0.11
C PRO A 176 -16.25 -19.51 -0.29
N VAL A 177 -16.54 -18.19 -0.29
CA VAL A 177 -17.91 -17.70 -0.54
C VAL A 177 -18.37 -17.87 -1.99
N LEU A 178 -17.44 -18.09 -2.92
CA LEU A 178 -17.77 -18.40 -4.32
C LEU A 178 -18.43 -19.78 -4.47
N TYR A 179 -18.46 -20.60 -3.41
CA TYR A 179 -19.29 -21.81 -3.36
C TYR A 179 -20.78 -21.55 -3.60
N TYR A 180 -21.32 -20.42 -3.11
CA TYR A 180 -22.76 -20.13 -3.24
C TYR A 180 -23.25 -20.06 -4.70
N PRO A 181 -22.65 -19.24 -5.59
CA PRO A 181 -23.08 -19.21 -6.98
C PRO A 181 -22.81 -20.55 -7.71
N ILE A 182 -21.74 -21.28 -7.38
CA ILE A 182 -21.47 -22.64 -7.91
C ILE A 182 -22.61 -23.59 -7.59
N HIS A 183 -22.96 -23.71 -6.30
CA HIS A 183 -24.02 -24.62 -5.86
C HIS A 183 -25.37 -24.28 -6.47
N LEU A 184 -25.69 -22.99 -6.59
CA LEU A 184 -26.93 -22.54 -7.24
C LEU A 184 -26.94 -22.87 -8.74
N LYS A 185 -25.86 -22.54 -9.46
CA LYS A 185 -25.79 -22.76 -10.93
C LYS A 185 -25.64 -24.22 -11.32
N GLN A 186 -25.06 -25.05 -10.47
CA GLN A 186 -25.08 -26.51 -10.65
C GLN A 186 -26.51 -27.04 -10.63
N LYS A 187 -27.35 -26.60 -9.69
CA LYS A 187 -28.78 -26.98 -9.64
C LYS A 187 -29.58 -26.48 -10.84
N GLU A 188 -29.21 -25.34 -11.41
CA GLU A 188 -29.83 -24.80 -12.63
C GLU A 188 -29.30 -25.44 -13.93
N GLY A 189 -28.36 -26.38 -13.89
CA GLY A 189 -27.71 -26.95 -15.08
C GLY A 189 -26.79 -25.96 -15.84
N LYS A 190 -26.41 -24.84 -15.21
CA LYS A 190 -25.63 -23.73 -15.80
C LYS A 190 -24.21 -23.63 -15.23
N LEU A 191 -23.66 -24.73 -14.72
CA LEU A 191 -22.33 -24.77 -14.09
C LEU A 191 -21.22 -24.24 -15.02
N ARG A 192 -21.30 -24.51 -16.33
CA ARG A 192 -20.33 -24.00 -17.33
C ARG A 192 -20.18 -22.48 -17.28
N ASN A 193 -21.27 -21.75 -17.12
CA ASN A 193 -21.23 -20.28 -17.05
C ASN A 193 -20.55 -19.82 -15.75
N GLU A 194 -20.75 -20.56 -14.65
CA GLU A 194 -20.08 -20.25 -13.39
C GLU A 194 -18.58 -20.48 -13.49
N LEU A 195 -18.17 -21.63 -14.02
CA LEU A 195 -16.76 -21.95 -14.24
C LEU A 195 -16.10 -20.90 -15.15
N LEU A 196 -16.79 -20.40 -16.17
CA LEU A 196 -16.27 -19.32 -17.00
C LEU A 196 -15.94 -18.05 -16.18
N PHE A 197 -16.86 -17.57 -15.32
CA PHE A 197 -16.57 -16.40 -14.49
C PHE A 197 -15.43 -16.64 -13.50
N LEU A 198 -15.35 -17.85 -12.92
CA LEU A 198 -14.26 -18.24 -12.01
C LEU A 198 -12.92 -18.39 -12.73
N SER A 199 -12.91 -18.76 -14.00
CA SER A 199 -11.69 -18.74 -14.81
C SER A 199 -11.30 -17.31 -15.16
N LEU A 200 -12.26 -16.47 -15.57
CA LEU A 200 -12.00 -15.10 -15.99
C LEU A 200 -11.48 -14.20 -14.87
N ILE A 201 -11.94 -14.39 -13.63
CA ILE A 201 -11.46 -13.62 -12.47
C ILE A 201 -9.96 -13.86 -12.20
N VAL A 202 -9.37 -14.95 -12.69
CA VAL A 202 -7.95 -15.27 -12.58
C VAL A 202 -7.20 -14.95 -13.88
N ILE A 203 -7.73 -15.40 -15.02
CA ILE A 203 -7.08 -15.27 -16.32
C ILE A 203 -6.88 -13.80 -16.70
N LEU A 204 -7.88 -12.94 -16.54
CA LEU A 204 -7.76 -11.54 -16.95
C LEU A 204 -6.69 -10.78 -16.15
N PRO A 205 -6.67 -10.84 -14.79
CA PRO A 205 -5.55 -10.29 -14.02
C PRO A 205 -4.17 -10.83 -14.41
N VAL A 206 -4.05 -12.13 -14.66
CA VAL A 206 -2.78 -12.74 -15.06
C VAL A 206 -2.34 -12.23 -16.43
N VAL A 207 -3.24 -12.13 -17.40
CA VAL A 207 -2.95 -11.54 -18.71
C VAL A 207 -2.47 -10.11 -18.56
N CYS A 208 -3.17 -9.27 -17.78
CA CYS A 208 -2.73 -7.90 -17.52
C CYS A 208 -1.36 -7.84 -16.84
N LYS A 209 -1.06 -8.77 -15.91
CA LYS A 209 0.24 -8.84 -15.24
C LYS A 209 1.36 -9.26 -16.18
N VAL A 210 1.08 -10.17 -17.12
CA VAL A 210 2.02 -10.57 -18.18
C VAL A 210 2.24 -9.41 -19.16
N THR A 211 1.20 -8.69 -19.55
CA THR A 211 1.32 -7.51 -20.40
C THR A 211 2.24 -6.45 -19.78
N ASP A 212 2.04 -6.13 -18.51
CA ASP A 212 2.92 -5.25 -17.73
C ASP A 212 4.38 -5.72 -17.80
N HIS A 213 4.63 -7.00 -17.53
CA HIS A 213 5.98 -7.58 -17.59
C HIS A 213 6.61 -7.49 -18.99
N VAL A 214 5.83 -7.70 -20.05
CA VAL A 214 6.31 -7.60 -21.44
C VAL A 214 6.67 -6.16 -21.78
N ILE A 215 5.87 -5.18 -21.35
CA ILE A 215 6.13 -3.75 -21.59
C ILE A 215 7.42 -3.31 -20.91
N TYR A 216 7.59 -3.60 -19.62
CA TYR A 216 8.83 -3.26 -18.91
C TYR A 216 10.06 -3.99 -19.47
N LYS A 217 9.90 -5.19 -20.03
CA LYS A 217 10.99 -5.94 -20.66
C LYS A 217 11.39 -5.43 -22.05
N ALA A 218 10.53 -4.65 -22.71
CA ALA A 218 10.82 -4.13 -24.04
C ALA A 218 11.95 -3.09 -24.02
N ASP A 219 12.11 -2.38 -22.90
CA ASP A 219 13.21 -1.44 -22.65
C ASP A 219 14.27 -2.09 -21.75
N LYS A 220 15.55 -1.95 -22.12
CA LYS A 220 16.66 -2.63 -21.42
C LYS A 220 16.89 -2.10 -20.01
N ASP A 221 16.71 -0.80 -19.81
CA ASP A 221 16.97 -0.15 -18.53
C ASP A 221 15.83 -0.44 -17.56
N TRP A 222 14.59 -0.38 -18.05
CA TRP A 222 13.42 -0.84 -17.28
C TRP A 222 13.48 -2.32 -16.94
N ALA A 223 13.94 -3.18 -17.87
CA ALA A 223 14.10 -4.60 -17.62
C ALA A 223 15.11 -4.87 -16.49
N HIS A 224 16.28 -4.22 -16.55
CA HIS A 224 17.30 -4.31 -15.52
C HIS A 224 16.78 -3.82 -14.17
N TYR A 225 16.18 -2.62 -14.15
CA TYR A 225 15.62 -2.04 -12.93
C TYR A 225 14.54 -2.92 -12.30
N LYS A 226 13.62 -3.50 -13.08
CA LYS A 226 12.56 -4.36 -12.52
C LYS A 226 13.11 -5.62 -11.88
N GLU A 227 14.18 -6.19 -12.42
CA GLU A 227 14.88 -7.32 -11.80
C GLU A 227 15.57 -6.88 -10.50
N TYR A 228 16.31 -5.77 -10.55
CA TYR A 228 16.94 -5.18 -9.37
C TYR A 228 15.94 -4.90 -8.26
N ASN A 229 14.87 -4.16 -8.57
CA ASN A 229 13.84 -3.75 -7.64
C ASN A 229 13.12 -4.95 -7.00
N TYR A 230 12.95 -6.05 -7.74
CA TYR A 230 12.37 -7.28 -7.20
C TYR A 230 13.24 -7.87 -6.08
N TYR A 231 14.53 -8.09 -6.34
CA TYR A 231 15.44 -8.67 -5.34
C TYR A 231 15.71 -7.70 -4.20
N ARG A 232 16.00 -6.43 -4.52
CA ARG A 232 16.20 -5.36 -3.55
C ARG A 232 15.01 -5.26 -2.60
N GLY A 233 13.78 -5.22 -3.11
CA GLY A 233 12.58 -5.21 -2.27
C GLY A 233 12.45 -6.45 -1.38
N LYS A 234 12.80 -7.64 -1.89
CA LYS A 234 12.81 -8.90 -1.12
C LYS A 234 13.90 -8.99 -0.07
N VAL A 235 15.00 -8.25 -0.20
CA VAL A 235 16.03 -8.15 0.82
C VAL A 235 15.66 -7.08 1.85
N ASN A 236 15.28 -5.88 1.41
CA ASN A 236 14.85 -4.77 2.28
C ASN A 236 13.69 -5.14 3.21
N ASP A 237 12.62 -5.74 2.68
CA ASP A 237 11.42 -6.04 3.47
C ASP A 237 11.57 -7.34 4.32
N ASN A 238 12.72 -8.03 4.28
CA ASN A 238 12.91 -9.32 4.93
C ASN A 238 13.56 -9.19 6.32
N PRO A 239 12.84 -9.60 7.40
CA PRO A 239 13.37 -9.50 8.77
C PRO A 239 14.68 -10.27 9.01
N SER A 240 14.95 -11.32 8.22
CA SER A 240 16.15 -12.15 8.35
C SER A 240 17.42 -11.51 7.77
N LEU A 241 17.32 -10.33 7.13
CA LEU A 241 18.51 -9.56 6.72
C LEU A 241 19.47 -9.33 7.89
N ASN A 242 18.94 -9.04 9.09
CA ASN A 242 19.74 -8.84 10.30
C ASN A 242 20.57 -10.07 10.70
N THR A 243 20.19 -11.27 10.26
CA THR A 243 20.89 -12.52 10.58
C THR A 243 22.14 -12.73 9.72
N ILE A 244 22.22 -12.09 8.55
CA ILE A 244 23.33 -12.23 7.59
C ILE A 244 24.18 -10.94 7.46
N LYS A 245 23.89 -9.91 8.27
CA LYS A 245 24.66 -8.66 8.28
C LYS A 245 26.15 -8.94 8.56
N GLY A 246 27.01 -8.29 7.78
CA GLY A 246 28.47 -8.40 7.90
C GLY A 246 29.10 -9.58 7.15
N GLY A 247 28.31 -10.38 6.42
CA GLY A 247 28.82 -11.53 5.66
C GLY A 247 29.40 -11.20 4.28
N HIS A 248 29.14 -10.00 3.73
CA HIS A 248 29.50 -9.67 2.35
C HIS A 248 30.84 -8.92 2.25
N PRO A 249 31.78 -9.34 1.38
CA PRO A 249 33.14 -8.79 1.34
C PRO A 249 33.21 -7.32 0.92
N ASN A 250 32.24 -6.86 0.13
CA ASN A 250 32.22 -5.49 -0.41
C ASN A 250 31.35 -4.52 0.41
N LEU A 251 30.83 -4.94 1.57
CA LEU A 251 29.95 -4.11 2.39
C LEU A 251 30.49 -3.98 3.81
N ILE A 252 30.32 -2.79 4.38
CA ILE A 252 30.58 -2.54 5.80
C ILE A 252 29.26 -2.43 6.56
N ASP A 253 29.29 -2.61 7.89
CA ASP A 253 28.08 -2.61 8.74
C ASP A 253 27.16 -1.40 8.51
N VAL A 254 27.73 -0.22 8.26
CA VAL A 254 26.95 1.00 8.04
C VAL A 254 26.20 1.00 6.71
N ASP A 255 26.64 0.23 5.72
CA ASP A 255 25.96 0.12 4.42
C ASP A 255 24.66 -0.63 4.59
N TYR A 256 24.63 -1.68 5.41
CA TYR A 256 23.41 -2.41 5.75
C TYR A 256 22.41 -1.52 6.48
N ASP A 257 22.89 -0.64 7.36
CA ASP A 257 22.03 0.29 8.09
C ASP A 257 21.45 1.39 7.18
N LEU A 258 22.22 1.89 6.22
CA LEU A 258 21.75 2.84 5.21
C LEU A 258 20.77 2.16 4.26
N PHE A 259 21.07 0.94 3.83
CA PHE A 259 20.19 0.15 2.95
C PHE A 259 18.86 -0.22 3.61
N ASP A 260 18.87 -0.67 4.87
CA ASP A 260 17.67 -0.98 5.65
C ASP A 260 16.77 0.25 5.80
N ARG A 261 17.40 1.42 6.02
CA ARG A 261 16.76 2.71 5.87
C ARG A 261 16.85 3.19 4.43
N PHE A 262 16.49 2.37 3.45
CA PHE A 262 16.28 2.64 2.01
C PHE A 262 17.11 3.81 1.39
N PHE A 263 18.34 4.04 1.83
CA PHE A 263 19.28 4.99 1.26
C PHE A 263 20.37 4.16 0.61
N ILE A 264 20.38 4.17 -0.72
CA ILE A 264 21.02 3.13 -1.51
C ILE A 264 22.07 3.78 -2.41
N ASP A 265 23.22 3.11 -2.52
CA ASP A 265 24.28 3.38 -3.47
C ASP A 265 24.43 2.15 -4.38
N GLU A 266 24.15 2.31 -5.66
CA GLU A 266 24.09 1.20 -6.61
C GLU A 266 25.46 0.65 -6.97
N ASN A 267 26.55 1.35 -6.67
CA ASN A 267 27.90 0.85 -6.96
C ASN A 267 28.26 -0.39 -6.14
N PHE A 268 27.70 -0.52 -4.94
CA PHE A 268 27.93 -1.68 -4.06
C PHE A 268 26.64 -2.38 -3.61
N TRP A 269 25.47 -1.76 -3.77
CA TRP A 269 24.16 -2.42 -3.70
C TRP A 269 23.60 -2.66 -5.11
N ASP A 270 24.42 -3.27 -5.97
CA ASP A 270 24.05 -3.62 -7.34
C ASP A 270 23.16 -4.87 -7.40
N LEU A 271 22.70 -5.23 -8.61
CA LEU A 271 21.88 -6.42 -8.84
C LEU A 271 22.55 -7.71 -8.36
N THR A 272 23.86 -7.84 -8.55
CA THR A 272 24.61 -9.03 -8.14
C THR A 272 24.55 -9.20 -6.62
N THR A 273 24.78 -8.11 -5.89
CA THR A 273 24.80 -8.09 -4.43
C THR A 273 23.43 -8.38 -3.85
N VAL A 274 22.37 -7.70 -4.29
CA VAL A 274 21.01 -7.94 -3.75
C VAL A 274 20.50 -9.33 -4.10
N LYS A 275 20.87 -9.89 -5.24
CA LYS A 275 20.52 -11.26 -5.62
C LYS A 275 21.26 -12.29 -4.78
N GLY A 276 22.57 -12.11 -4.56
CA GLY A 276 23.34 -12.97 -3.66
C GLY A 276 22.80 -12.97 -2.24
N MET A 277 22.43 -11.80 -1.71
CA MET A 277 21.78 -11.72 -0.39
C MET A 277 20.43 -12.41 -0.33
N TYR A 278 19.63 -12.29 -1.39
CA TYR A 278 18.35 -12.98 -1.46
C TYR A 278 18.53 -14.51 -1.41
N GLU A 279 19.53 -15.03 -2.12
CA GLU A 279 19.89 -16.45 -2.11
C GLU A 279 20.37 -16.91 -0.73
N GLU A 280 21.26 -16.16 -0.09
CA GLU A 280 21.75 -16.44 1.28
C GLU A 280 20.61 -16.46 2.31
N ILE A 281 19.70 -15.49 2.26
CA ILE A 281 18.50 -15.47 3.10
C ILE A 281 17.61 -16.70 2.78
N GLY A 282 17.53 -17.09 1.51
CA GLY A 282 16.81 -18.27 1.05
C GLY A 282 17.30 -19.55 1.73
N GLU A 283 18.63 -19.71 1.85
CA GLU A 283 19.31 -20.87 2.44
C GLU A 283 19.22 -20.94 3.97
N LEU A 284 18.84 -19.86 4.65
CA LEU A 284 18.62 -19.88 6.09
C LEU A 284 17.53 -20.90 6.47
N GLY A 285 17.86 -21.75 7.44
CA GLY A 285 16.94 -22.72 8.02
C GLY A 285 15.71 -22.06 8.66
N ILE A 286 14.62 -22.83 8.73
CA ILE A 286 13.31 -22.37 9.21
C ILE A 286 13.39 -21.83 10.64
N GLU A 287 14.26 -22.41 11.47
CA GLU A 287 14.52 -22.00 12.86
C GLU A 287 15.04 -20.56 12.98
N LYS A 288 15.75 -20.05 11.96
CA LYS A 288 16.20 -18.66 11.94
C LYS A 288 15.11 -17.69 11.46
N LYS A 289 14.12 -18.18 10.68
CA LYS A 289 13.04 -17.36 10.11
C LYS A 289 11.83 -17.23 11.05
N ILE A 290 11.44 -18.31 11.72
CA ILE A 290 10.27 -18.36 12.62
C ILE A 290 10.28 -17.26 13.71
N PRO A 291 11.40 -16.93 14.38
CA PRO A 291 11.41 -15.91 15.42
C PRO A 291 10.92 -14.54 14.97
N HIS A 292 11.01 -14.22 13.67
CA HIS A 292 10.55 -12.96 13.12
C HIS A 292 9.03 -12.89 12.90
N VAL A 293 8.33 -14.02 12.93
CA VAL A 293 6.87 -14.05 12.73
C VAL A 293 6.15 -13.42 13.92
N TYR A 294 6.55 -13.73 15.15
CA TYR A 294 5.86 -13.26 16.35
C TYR A 294 5.83 -11.71 16.47
N PRO A 295 6.97 -10.99 16.31
CA PRO A 295 6.97 -9.52 16.30
C PRO A 295 6.01 -8.91 15.28
N ASN A 296 5.92 -9.51 14.09
CA ASN A 296 5.00 -9.06 13.03
C ASN A 296 3.51 -9.25 13.41
N PHE A 297 3.18 -10.21 14.28
CA PHE A 297 1.82 -10.45 14.76
C PHE A 297 1.46 -9.66 16.03
N ASP A 298 2.45 -9.23 16.82
CA ASP A 298 2.22 -8.64 18.14
C ASP A 298 1.33 -7.39 18.07
N GLY A 299 1.55 -6.53 17.07
CA GLY A 299 0.71 -5.35 16.82
C GLY A 299 -0.74 -5.66 16.44
N TYR A 300 -1.03 -6.90 15.99
CA TYR A 300 -2.35 -7.34 15.54
C TYR A 300 -3.04 -8.34 16.48
N ARG A 301 -2.36 -8.77 17.55
CA ARG A 301 -2.81 -9.88 18.43
C ARG A 301 -4.22 -9.69 18.99
N ILE A 302 -4.54 -8.48 19.46
CA ILE A 302 -5.85 -8.16 20.05
C ILE A 302 -6.95 -8.19 18.98
N TYR A 303 -6.66 -7.68 17.79
CA TYR A 303 -7.58 -7.68 16.65
C TYR A 303 -7.88 -9.11 16.20
N ILE A 304 -6.84 -9.95 16.07
CA ILE A 304 -6.98 -11.36 15.68
C ILE A 304 -7.78 -12.13 16.73
N LEU A 305 -7.52 -11.92 18.02
CA LEU A 305 -8.28 -12.54 19.11
C LEU A 305 -9.76 -12.16 19.06
N LEU A 306 -10.08 -10.87 18.93
CA LEU A 306 -11.46 -10.39 18.86
C LEU A 306 -12.17 -10.89 17.60
N LEU A 307 -11.48 -10.95 16.46
CA LEU A 307 -12.00 -11.54 15.22
C LEU A 307 -12.26 -13.03 15.36
N PHE A 308 -11.39 -13.77 16.06
CA PHE A 308 -11.58 -15.19 16.32
C PHE A 308 -12.80 -15.43 17.22
N LEU A 309 -12.97 -14.66 18.30
CA LEU A 309 -14.15 -14.75 19.17
C LEU A 309 -15.44 -14.40 18.41
N PHE A 310 -15.39 -13.36 17.58
CA PHE A 310 -16.51 -13.00 16.71
C PHE A 310 -16.84 -14.12 15.71
N LEU A 311 -15.83 -14.73 15.09
CA LEU A 311 -15.97 -15.86 14.17
C LEU A 311 -16.63 -17.06 14.85
N LEU A 312 -16.20 -17.45 16.05
CA LEU A 312 -16.83 -18.55 16.80
C LEU A 312 -18.32 -18.27 17.03
N GLY A 313 -18.65 -17.02 17.35
CA GLY A 313 -20.02 -16.53 17.39
C GLY A 313 -20.78 -16.73 16.08
N GLN A 314 -20.20 -16.30 14.96
CA GLN A 314 -20.80 -16.46 13.63
C GLN A 314 -20.98 -17.93 13.23
N ILE A 315 -20.02 -18.80 13.53
CA ILE A 315 -20.10 -20.26 13.27
C ILE A 315 -21.22 -20.89 14.09
N TYR A 316 -21.37 -20.50 15.36
CA TYR A 316 -22.47 -20.98 16.21
C TYR A 316 -23.84 -20.54 15.67
N LEU A 317 -23.95 -19.30 15.18
CA LEU A 317 -25.18 -18.74 14.62
C LEU A 317 -25.47 -19.20 13.18
N ALA A 318 -24.49 -19.74 12.47
CA ALA A 318 -24.60 -20.15 11.07
C ALA A 318 -25.65 -21.25 10.86
N ARG A 319 -26.54 -21.04 9.88
CA ARG A 319 -27.68 -21.94 9.60
C ARG A 319 -27.26 -23.23 8.93
N ARG A 320 -26.39 -23.14 7.92
CA ARG A 320 -26.01 -24.28 7.07
C ARG A 320 -24.62 -24.78 7.45
N SER A 321 -24.40 -26.08 7.33
CA SER A 321 -23.06 -26.65 7.50
C SER A 321 -22.06 -26.06 6.51
N SER A 322 -22.50 -25.74 5.28
CA SER A 322 -21.69 -25.03 4.29
C SER A 322 -21.18 -23.68 4.80
N ASP A 323 -22.02 -22.93 5.52
CA ASP A 323 -21.68 -21.60 6.02
C ASP A 323 -20.59 -21.71 7.10
N LYS A 324 -20.68 -22.73 7.97
CA LYS A 324 -19.65 -23.03 8.98
C LYS A 324 -18.31 -23.36 8.32
N ILE A 325 -18.32 -24.20 7.28
CA ILE A 325 -17.10 -24.56 6.54
C ILE A 325 -16.49 -23.34 5.86
N ILE A 326 -17.31 -22.51 5.20
CA ILE A 326 -16.86 -21.27 4.54
C ILE A 326 -16.21 -20.32 5.54
N LEU A 327 -16.84 -20.11 6.70
CA LEU A 327 -16.31 -19.25 7.76
C LEU A 327 -14.97 -19.77 8.29
N SER A 328 -14.89 -21.05 8.66
CA SER A 328 -13.67 -21.66 9.19
C SER A 328 -12.53 -21.64 8.15
N LEU A 329 -12.81 -22.06 6.91
CA LEU A 329 -11.81 -22.11 5.85
C LEU A 329 -11.26 -20.71 5.52
N SER A 330 -12.13 -19.70 5.43
CA SER A 330 -11.71 -18.32 5.13
C SER A 330 -10.87 -17.73 6.25
N PHE A 331 -11.17 -18.06 7.52
CA PHE A 331 -10.34 -17.63 8.65
C PHE A 331 -8.98 -18.34 8.67
N CYS A 332 -8.93 -19.63 8.35
CA CYS A 332 -7.66 -20.34 8.17
C CYS A 332 -6.84 -19.70 7.05
N LEU A 333 -7.44 -19.42 5.88
CA LEU A 333 -6.75 -18.75 4.76
C LEU A 333 -6.27 -17.35 5.13
N PHE A 334 -7.05 -16.59 5.91
CA PHE A 334 -6.65 -15.31 6.47
C PHE A 334 -5.39 -15.45 7.34
N LEU A 335 -5.39 -16.36 8.33
CA LEU A 335 -4.21 -16.58 9.18
C LEU A 335 -3.01 -17.11 8.40
N SER A 336 -3.21 -18.03 7.46
CA SER A 336 -2.15 -18.57 6.60
C SER A 336 -1.52 -17.49 5.72
N ALA A 337 -2.33 -16.58 5.17
CA ALA A 337 -1.82 -15.47 4.38
C ALA A 337 -0.99 -14.49 5.23
N LEU A 338 -1.47 -14.12 6.43
CA LEU A 338 -0.71 -13.28 7.36
C LEU A 338 0.59 -13.97 7.80
N PHE A 339 0.54 -15.26 8.10
CA PHE A 339 1.72 -16.04 8.46
C PHE A 339 2.73 -16.07 7.32
N TYR A 340 2.28 -16.35 6.10
CA TYR A 340 3.15 -16.39 4.92
C TYR A 340 3.83 -15.04 4.67
N VAL A 341 3.08 -13.94 4.77
CA VAL A 341 3.65 -12.60 4.67
C VAL A 341 4.68 -12.40 5.77
N SER A 342 4.33 -12.60 7.04
CA SER A 342 5.24 -12.42 8.18
C SER A 342 6.49 -13.31 8.16
N PHE A 343 6.40 -14.48 7.51
CA PHE A 343 7.51 -15.42 7.36
C PHE A 343 8.52 -14.95 6.30
N THR A 344 8.08 -14.16 5.33
CA THR A 344 8.89 -13.77 4.16
C THR A 344 9.18 -12.28 4.08
N ASN A 345 8.34 -11.45 4.69
CA ASN A 345 8.37 -9.99 4.62
C ASN A 345 7.78 -9.38 5.92
N LEU A 346 7.91 -8.07 6.10
CA LEU A 346 7.22 -7.34 7.16
C LEU A 346 5.69 -7.28 6.93
N LEU A 347 4.92 -7.54 7.99
CA LEU A 347 3.45 -7.46 7.93
C LEU A 347 2.97 -6.00 8.12
N LYS A 348 2.86 -5.28 7.00
CA LYS A 348 2.41 -3.89 6.95
C LYS A 348 0.89 -3.79 7.24
N GLU A 349 0.47 -2.69 7.85
CA GLU A 349 -0.93 -2.49 8.29
C GLU A 349 -1.93 -2.54 7.12
N ARG A 350 -1.60 -1.91 5.99
CA ARG A 350 -2.37 -2.00 4.75
C ARG A 350 -2.60 -3.44 4.25
N VAL A 351 -1.66 -4.36 4.49
CA VAL A 351 -1.80 -5.78 4.11
C VAL A 351 -2.78 -6.48 5.04
N PHE A 352 -2.66 -6.25 6.35
CA PHE A 352 -3.62 -6.75 7.34
C PHE A 352 -5.04 -6.24 7.04
N LEU A 353 -5.21 -4.93 6.78
CA LEU A 353 -6.49 -4.33 6.43
C LEU A 353 -7.08 -4.90 5.14
N THR A 354 -6.26 -5.10 4.11
CA THR A 354 -6.70 -5.72 2.85
C THR A 354 -7.25 -7.12 3.07
N ALA A 355 -6.53 -7.96 3.83
CA ALA A 355 -7.00 -9.30 4.20
C ALA A 355 -8.28 -9.23 5.06
N LEU A 356 -8.36 -8.27 5.98
CA LEU A 356 -9.50 -8.05 6.86
C LEU A 356 -10.77 -7.70 6.08
N ILE A 357 -10.70 -6.84 5.05
CA ILE A 357 -11.88 -6.47 4.24
C ILE A 357 -12.38 -7.69 3.44
N GLY A 358 -11.47 -8.53 2.95
CA GLY A 358 -11.82 -9.82 2.35
C GLY A 358 -12.55 -10.74 3.33
N LEU A 359 -12.02 -10.88 4.55
CA LEU A 359 -12.64 -11.66 5.62
C LEU A 359 -13.99 -11.07 6.06
N PHE A 360 -14.09 -9.75 6.15
CA PHE A 360 -15.31 -9.02 6.49
C PHE A 360 -16.47 -9.38 5.55
N TRP A 361 -16.22 -9.42 4.25
CA TRP A 361 -17.24 -9.81 3.27
C TRP A 361 -17.70 -11.25 3.45
N VAL A 362 -16.79 -12.15 3.81
CA VAL A 362 -17.13 -13.55 4.15
C VAL A 362 -17.99 -13.61 5.40
N LEU A 363 -17.56 -12.93 6.48
CA LEU A 363 -18.27 -12.87 7.75
C LEU A 363 -19.70 -12.37 7.53
N PHE A 364 -19.91 -11.34 6.72
CA PHE A 364 -21.24 -10.83 6.38
C PHE A 364 -22.09 -11.84 5.58
N SER A 365 -21.47 -12.44 4.56
CA SER A 365 -22.17 -13.31 3.61
C SER A 365 -22.60 -14.62 4.25
N ALA A 366 -21.66 -15.32 4.88
CA ALA A 366 -21.85 -16.64 5.48
C ALA A 366 -22.29 -16.60 6.95
N GLY A 367 -22.10 -15.48 7.65
CA GLY A 367 -22.47 -15.33 9.05
C GLY A 367 -23.97 -15.49 9.32
N GLY A 368 -24.30 -16.00 10.52
CA GLY A 368 -25.66 -16.31 10.93
C GLY A 368 -26.44 -15.11 11.49
N ASP A 369 -27.73 -15.01 11.18
CA ASP A 369 -28.64 -13.96 11.69
C ASP A 369 -29.81 -14.49 12.55
N VAL A 370 -29.69 -15.65 13.20
CA VAL A 370 -30.85 -16.42 13.69
C VAL A 370 -31.20 -16.26 15.17
N LYS A 371 -32.51 -16.01 15.42
CA LYS A 371 -33.42 -16.12 16.59
C LYS A 371 -32.92 -15.86 18.02
N LYS A 372 -31.73 -16.27 18.45
CA LYS A 372 -31.28 -16.09 19.84
C LYS A 372 -30.66 -14.70 20.03
N LEU A 373 -31.51 -13.68 20.12
CA LEU A 373 -31.14 -12.27 20.30
C LEU A 373 -30.02 -12.04 21.32
N LYS A 374 -30.07 -12.71 22.48
CA LYS A 374 -29.04 -12.58 23.52
C LYS A 374 -27.63 -13.00 23.06
N ILE A 375 -27.52 -14.09 22.30
CA ILE A 375 -26.23 -14.59 21.79
C ILE A 375 -25.74 -13.68 20.66
N GLU A 376 -26.65 -13.22 19.81
CA GLU A 376 -26.35 -12.26 18.74
C GLU A 376 -25.73 -10.97 19.32
N TYR A 377 -26.33 -10.36 20.34
CA TYR A 377 -25.76 -9.18 21.01
C TYR A 377 -24.43 -9.45 21.70
N PHE A 378 -24.26 -10.64 22.30
CA PHE A 378 -22.98 -11.05 22.89
C PHE A 378 -21.89 -11.20 21.84
N THR A 379 -22.21 -11.73 20.66
CA THR A 379 -21.22 -11.77 19.57
C THR A 379 -20.88 -10.37 19.05
N TYR A 380 -21.86 -9.47 18.98
CA TYR A 380 -21.63 -8.09 18.58
C TYR A 380 -20.82 -7.29 19.61
N SER A 381 -20.77 -7.67 20.89
CA SER A 381 -19.95 -6.96 21.87
C SER A 381 -18.46 -7.11 21.57
N PHE A 382 -17.98 -8.30 21.20
CA PHE A 382 -16.58 -8.50 20.76
C PHE A 382 -16.24 -7.64 19.55
N PHE A 383 -17.22 -7.46 18.67
CA PHE A 383 -17.10 -6.65 17.48
C PHE A 383 -17.09 -5.15 17.78
N ILE A 384 -17.88 -4.69 18.74
CA ILE A 384 -17.85 -3.31 19.23
C ILE A 384 -16.50 -3.03 19.92
N VAL A 385 -15.99 -3.97 20.70
CA VAL A 385 -14.66 -3.85 21.32
C VAL A 385 -13.56 -3.80 20.26
N PHE A 386 -13.66 -4.62 19.20
CA PHE A 386 -12.76 -4.53 18.04
C PHE A 386 -12.80 -3.12 17.42
N LEU A 387 -14.00 -2.59 17.19
CA LEU A 387 -14.20 -1.26 16.63
C LEU A 387 -13.57 -0.19 17.52
N PHE A 388 -13.75 -0.28 18.84
CA PHE A 388 -13.18 0.64 19.81
C PHE A 388 -11.66 0.69 19.71
N PHE A 389 -10.99 -0.48 19.76
CA PHE A 389 -9.53 -0.54 19.62
C PHE A 389 -9.06 -0.02 18.26
N PHE A 390 -9.80 -0.32 17.20
CA PHE A 390 -9.49 0.14 15.85
C PHE A 390 -9.56 1.67 15.74
N ILE A 391 -10.63 2.28 16.24
CA ILE A 391 -10.79 3.74 16.27
C ILE A 391 -9.74 4.38 17.18
N GLN A 392 -9.46 3.80 18.35
CA GLN A 392 -8.41 4.30 19.24
C GLN A 392 -7.06 4.35 18.53
N LYS A 393 -6.70 3.29 17.81
CA LYS A 393 -5.46 3.25 17.01
C LYS A 393 -5.43 4.38 15.97
N MET A 394 -6.53 4.60 15.25
CA MET A 394 -6.64 5.72 14.30
C MET A 394 -6.39 7.08 14.94
N VAL A 395 -6.98 7.33 16.11
CA VAL A 395 -6.86 8.63 16.80
C VAL A 395 -5.43 8.84 17.31
N VAL A 396 -4.82 7.82 17.91
CA VAL A 396 -3.46 7.90 18.47
C VAL A 396 -2.40 8.11 17.39
N THR A 397 -2.48 7.39 16.27
CA THR A 397 -1.53 7.54 15.15
C THR A 397 -1.51 8.98 14.61
N ARG A 398 -2.61 9.73 14.75
CA ARG A 398 -2.75 11.11 14.25
C ARG A 398 -2.25 12.20 15.21
N SER A 399 -2.37 12.02 16.52
CA SER A 399 -2.28 13.16 17.45
C SER A 399 -0.87 13.72 17.68
N ASN A 400 0.18 12.96 17.36
CA ASN A 400 1.50 13.23 17.94
C ASN A 400 2.60 13.69 16.96
N ILE A 401 2.40 13.65 15.64
CA ILE A 401 3.53 13.80 14.68
C ILE A 401 3.25 14.82 13.54
N ASP A 402 2.02 14.98 13.06
CA ASP A 402 1.84 15.58 11.72
C ASP A 402 1.85 17.12 11.64
N LYS A 403 1.36 17.85 12.65
CA LYS A 403 1.19 19.31 12.51
C LYS A 403 2.48 20.11 12.64
N LEU A 404 3.32 19.75 13.60
CA LEU A 404 4.59 20.45 13.85
C LEU A 404 5.59 20.19 12.72
N ASP A 405 5.67 18.94 12.24
CA ASP A 405 6.51 18.55 11.11
C ASP A 405 6.14 19.30 9.82
N LEU A 406 4.84 19.53 9.55
CA LEU A 406 4.39 20.23 8.33
C LEU A 406 4.68 21.73 8.36
N MET A 407 4.56 22.39 9.53
CA MET A 407 4.89 23.81 9.66
C MET A 407 6.37 24.07 9.44
N ASP A 408 7.24 23.22 9.99
CA ASP A 408 8.68 23.32 9.79
C ASP A 408 9.07 23.04 8.33
N GLN A 409 8.47 22.04 7.68
CA GLN A 409 8.72 21.72 6.26
C GLN A 409 8.27 22.83 5.30
N ASN A 410 7.10 23.44 5.55
CA ASN A 410 6.65 24.58 4.73
C ASN A 410 7.58 25.80 4.88
N THR A 411 8.02 26.07 6.10
CA THR A 411 8.98 27.16 6.38
C THR A 411 10.29 26.92 5.64
N LEU A 412 10.75 25.66 5.60
CA LEU A 412 11.95 25.27 4.85
C LEU A 412 11.80 25.47 3.35
N LEU A 413 10.74 24.91 2.74
CA LEU A 413 10.52 24.97 1.31
C LEU A 413 10.32 26.41 0.81
N ASN A 414 9.70 27.28 1.60
CA ASN A 414 9.45 28.67 1.21
C ASN A 414 10.67 29.59 1.39
N ASN A 415 11.60 29.25 2.29
CA ASN A 415 12.73 30.13 2.63
C ASN A 415 14.06 29.70 1.99
N VAL A 416 14.11 28.53 1.37
CA VAL A 416 15.33 28.05 0.71
C VAL A 416 15.09 27.93 -0.78
N GLU A 417 15.70 28.86 -1.53
CA GLU A 417 15.85 28.72 -2.97
C GLU A 417 16.87 27.61 -3.24
N ILE A 418 16.43 26.55 -3.90
CA ILE A 418 17.33 25.52 -4.43
C ILE A 418 17.96 26.11 -5.69
N PRO A 419 19.29 26.33 -5.72
CA PRO A 419 19.97 26.94 -6.86
C PRO A 419 19.73 26.17 -8.16
N GLU A 420 19.69 26.90 -9.27
CA GLU A 420 19.49 26.32 -10.59
C GLU A 420 20.59 25.29 -10.90
N GLY A 421 20.19 24.04 -11.16
CA GLY A 421 21.11 22.92 -11.42
C GLY A 421 21.41 22.03 -10.20
N GLU A 422 20.99 22.40 -8.99
CA GLU A 422 21.07 21.53 -7.81
C GLU A 422 19.79 20.67 -7.67
N PHE A 423 19.94 19.52 -7.00
CA PHE A 423 18.85 18.58 -6.75
C PHE A 423 18.60 18.43 -5.26
N LEU A 424 17.34 18.40 -4.87
CA LEU A 424 16.93 18.04 -3.52
C LEU A 424 16.77 16.53 -3.44
N ILE A 425 17.62 15.84 -2.69
CA ILE A 425 17.36 14.45 -2.34
C ILE A 425 16.49 14.41 -1.08
N THR A 426 15.33 13.78 -1.20
CA THR A 426 14.52 13.40 -0.03
C THR A 426 14.54 11.89 0.19
N TYR A 427 14.61 11.51 1.46
CA TYR A 427 14.55 10.13 1.88
C TYR A 427 14.02 10.00 3.32
N TYR A 428 13.08 9.08 3.57
CA TYR A 428 12.47 8.79 4.89
C TYR A 428 11.93 10.05 5.57
N ASP A 429 12.53 10.47 6.69
CA ASP A 429 12.09 11.61 7.51
C ASP A 429 12.55 12.98 7.00
N GLY A 430 13.09 13.07 5.78
CA GLY A 430 13.57 14.34 5.23
C GLY A 430 12.44 15.29 4.85
N LEU A 431 11.81 15.04 3.69
CA LEU A 431 10.63 15.74 3.23
C LEU A 431 9.47 14.75 3.11
N LYS A 432 8.47 14.91 3.97
CA LYS A 432 7.29 14.04 4.11
C LYS A 432 6.14 14.55 3.24
N LEU A 433 6.33 14.52 1.93
CA LEU A 433 5.32 14.97 0.96
C LEU A 433 3.99 14.21 1.10
N GLU A 434 4.03 12.97 1.58
CA GLU A 434 2.85 12.14 1.80
C GLU A 434 1.91 12.69 2.86
N LYS A 435 2.36 13.66 3.68
CA LYS A 435 1.58 14.33 4.74
C LYS A 435 0.76 15.51 4.22
N TYR A 436 1.03 15.99 3.01
CA TYR A 436 0.20 17.00 2.36
C TYR A 436 -1.08 16.37 1.79
N SER A 437 -2.03 17.23 1.44
CA SER A 437 -3.24 16.81 0.72
C SER A 437 -2.85 16.05 -0.56
N PRO A 438 -3.37 14.83 -0.79
CA PRO A 438 -3.14 14.10 -2.05
C PRO A 438 -3.58 14.85 -3.30
N TYR A 439 -4.36 15.92 -3.14
CA TYR A 439 -4.89 16.73 -4.23
C TYR A 439 -4.05 17.98 -4.52
N GLU A 440 -2.94 18.19 -3.82
CA GLU A 440 -2.08 19.38 -3.94
C GLU A 440 -0.60 19.03 -4.11
N ILE A 441 -0.24 17.75 -4.28
CA ILE A 441 1.16 17.29 -4.23
C ILE A 441 2.02 17.94 -5.32
N SER A 442 1.56 17.94 -6.56
CA SER A 442 2.27 18.52 -7.71
C SER A 442 2.46 20.03 -7.55
N ASP A 443 1.48 20.73 -6.98
CA ASP A 443 1.56 22.16 -6.68
C ASP A 443 2.57 22.46 -5.57
N LYS A 444 2.64 21.60 -4.54
CA LYS A 444 3.62 21.73 -3.45
C LYS A 444 5.05 21.47 -3.90
N VAL A 445 5.26 20.57 -4.84
CA VAL A 445 6.58 20.31 -5.44
C VAL A 445 6.97 21.45 -6.38
N GLY A 446 6.02 22.02 -7.12
CA GLY A 446 6.27 23.12 -8.04
C GLY A 446 7.22 22.71 -9.16
N ASP A 447 8.28 23.48 -9.34
CA ASP A 447 9.36 23.21 -10.31
C ASP A 447 10.64 22.66 -9.64
N THR A 448 10.53 22.34 -8.34
CA THR A 448 11.65 21.82 -7.57
C THR A 448 12.08 20.45 -8.10
N LYS A 449 13.35 20.31 -8.49
CA LYS A 449 13.91 19.01 -8.89
C LYS A 449 14.20 18.16 -7.65
N ILE A 450 13.21 17.34 -7.28
CA ILE A 450 13.32 16.39 -6.19
C ILE A 450 13.77 15.04 -6.73
N LEU A 451 14.76 14.42 -6.10
CA LEU A 451 15.15 13.04 -6.33
C LEU A 451 14.79 12.20 -5.11
N PHE A 452 14.11 11.08 -5.34
CA PHE A 452 13.83 10.12 -4.29
C PHE A 452 14.87 9.00 -4.28
N SER A 453 15.29 8.57 -3.09
CA SER A 453 16.06 7.34 -2.91
C SER A 453 15.12 6.14 -2.70
N GLY A 454 15.64 5.04 -2.15
CA GLY A 454 14.88 3.82 -1.88
C GLY A 454 14.55 3.06 -3.15
N TRP A 455 13.26 2.81 -3.42
CA TRP A 455 12.90 2.07 -4.62
C TRP A 455 13.14 2.83 -5.92
N MET A 456 13.35 4.14 -5.83
CA MET A 456 13.70 4.97 -6.98
C MET A 456 15.19 4.88 -7.36
N ALA A 457 16.04 4.34 -6.47
CA ALA A 457 17.43 4.01 -6.83
C ALA A 457 17.45 3.02 -8.00
N GLY A 458 18.26 3.31 -9.01
CA GLY A 458 18.39 2.50 -10.22
C GLY A 458 17.27 2.61 -11.22
N THR A 459 16.27 3.45 -10.98
CA THR A 459 15.26 3.72 -11.99
C THR A 459 15.89 4.43 -13.19
N PRO A 460 15.38 4.22 -14.41
CA PRO A 460 15.80 5.01 -15.57
C PRO A 460 15.66 6.53 -15.34
N PHE A 461 14.71 6.96 -14.50
CA PHE A 461 14.54 8.36 -14.12
C PHE A 461 15.69 8.92 -13.27
N ASN A 462 16.32 8.10 -12.42
CA ASN A 462 17.37 8.55 -11.51
C ASN A 462 18.78 8.32 -12.04
N ARG A 463 18.96 7.41 -12.99
CA ARG A 463 20.27 6.90 -13.42
C ARG A 463 21.25 7.97 -13.88
N GLU A 464 20.75 9.05 -14.48
CA GLU A 464 21.59 10.15 -14.96
C GLU A 464 21.93 11.17 -13.86
N TYR A 465 21.28 11.08 -12.70
CA TYR A 465 21.34 12.09 -11.64
C TYR A 465 21.95 11.56 -10.35
N PHE A 466 21.51 10.41 -9.85
CA PHE A 466 21.93 9.85 -8.56
C PHE A 466 21.99 8.32 -8.63
N THR A 467 23.20 7.79 -8.72
CA THR A 467 23.48 6.34 -8.68
C THR A 467 24.39 5.95 -7.53
N SER A 468 25.15 6.91 -7.01
CA SER A 468 26.16 6.68 -5.98
C SER A 468 26.23 7.81 -4.95
N TYR A 469 26.78 7.53 -3.78
CA TYR A 469 27.03 8.57 -2.78
C TYR A 469 28.08 9.57 -3.24
N LYS A 470 28.90 9.23 -4.24
CA LYS A 470 29.83 10.19 -4.84
C LYS A 470 29.10 11.27 -5.64
N ASP A 471 28.02 10.91 -6.34
CA ASP A 471 27.18 11.86 -7.10
C ASP A 471 26.63 12.99 -6.20
N ILE A 472 26.40 12.69 -4.92
CA ILE A 472 25.96 13.65 -3.91
C ILE A 472 26.93 14.83 -3.80
N ILE A 473 28.22 14.52 -3.79
CA ILE A 473 29.31 15.48 -3.64
C ILE A 473 29.55 16.17 -4.99
N ASP A 474 29.66 15.38 -6.05
CA ASP A 474 30.04 15.87 -7.38
C ASP A 474 28.97 16.78 -8.00
N ARG A 475 27.71 16.64 -7.59
CA ARG A 475 26.57 17.43 -8.09
C ARG A 475 25.99 18.39 -7.04
N ASN A 476 26.70 18.62 -5.93
CA ASN A 476 26.32 19.55 -4.86
C ASN A 476 24.87 19.36 -4.37
N MET A 477 24.46 18.11 -4.15
CA MET A 477 23.07 17.81 -3.79
C MET A 477 22.71 18.30 -2.39
N ILE A 478 21.46 18.72 -2.24
CA ILE A 478 20.89 19.21 -0.99
C ILE A 478 20.06 18.11 -0.33
N PHE A 479 20.10 18.02 1.00
CA PHE A 479 19.20 17.17 1.77
C PHE A 479 18.40 17.98 2.78
N ILE A 480 17.16 17.56 3.00
CA ILE A 480 16.39 17.94 4.18
C ILE A 480 16.45 16.77 5.17
N ARG A 481 16.78 17.04 6.42
CA ARG A 481 16.89 16.02 7.49
C ARG A 481 16.32 16.50 8.81
N ASN A 482 15.70 15.59 9.54
CA ASN A 482 15.33 15.84 10.93
C ASN A 482 16.60 16.09 11.78
N SER A 483 16.58 17.14 12.60
CA SER A 483 17.69 17.57 13.45
C SER A 483 18.16 16.48 14.42
N ASN A 484 17.25 15.62 14.89
CA ASN A 484 17.58 14.56 15.85
C ASN A 484 18.23 13.33 15.21
N ASP A 485 17.88 12.99 13.97
CA ASP A 485 18.44 11.82 13.26
C ASP A 485 19.75 12.17 12.52
N LEU A 486 19.92 13.45 12.17
CA LEU A 486 21.07 13.92 11.38
C LEU A 486 22.43 13.48 11.93
N PRO A 487 22.77 13.56 13.24
CA PRO A 487 24.09 13.17 13.74
C PRO A 487 24.38 11.67 13.56
N GLN A 488 23.38 10.81 13.74
CA GLN A 488 23.54 9.37 13.58
C GLN A 488 23.66 9.01 12.10
N TRP A 489 22.78 9.56 11.26
CA TRP A 489 22.76 9.31 9.82
C TRP A 489 24.04 9.80 9.15
N SER A 490 24.45 11.04 9.44
CA SER A 490 25.64 11.65 8.85
C SER A 490 26.91 10.86 9.14
N ARG A 491 27.09 10.39 10.38
CA ARG A 491 28.23 9.55 10.76
C ARG A 491 28.30 8.26 9.94
N LYS A 492 27.16 7.61 9.70
CA LYS A 492 27.09 6.38 8.88
C LYS A 492 27.43 6.68 7.43
N LEU A 493 26.84 7.71 6.85
CA LEU A 493 27.09 8.10 5.46
C LEU A 493 28.55 8.51 5.23
N LYS A 494 29.12 9.36 6.10
CA LYS A 494 30.54 9.75 6.05
C LYS A 494 31.48 8.54 6.06
N LYS A 495 31.19 7.56 6.91
CA LYS A 495 31.97 6.32 6.99
C LYS A 495 31.88 5.51 5.69
N SER A 496 30.69 5.35 5.13
CA SER A 496 30.47 4.66 3.86
C SER A 496 31.22 5.35 2.70
N ILE A 497 31.08 6.67 2.58
CA ILE A 497 31.78 7.47 1.56
C ILE A 497 33.30 7.35 1.68
N LYS A 498 33.84 7.48 2.89
CA LYS A 498 35.29 7.38 3.13
C LYS A 498 35.85 6.01 2.74
N VAL A 499 35.14 4.94 3.07
CA VAL A 499 35.60 3.57 2.79
C VAL A 499 35.52 3.24 1.30
N HIS A 500 34.40 3.56 0.64
CA HIS A 500 34.16 3.17 -0.76
C HIS A 500 34.77 4.12 -1.78
N TYR A 501 34.90 5.41 -1.45
CA TYR A 501 35.36 6.45 -2.39
C TYR A 501 36.65 7.15 -1.94
N GLY A 502 37.21 6.81 -0.78
CA GLY A 502 38.44 7.44 -0.27
C GLY A 502 38.30 8.94 0.00
N THR A 503 37.07 9.47 0.05
CA THR A 503 36.81 10.91 0.16
C THR A 503 36.34 11.23 1.57
N GLU A 504 36.98 12.21 2.23
CA GLU A 504 36.46 12.76 3.47
C GLU A 504 35.44 13.87 3.17
N VAL A 505 34.32 13.85 3.91
CA VAL A 505 33.24 14.80 3.70
C VAL A 505 32.77 15.44 5.00
N GLU A 506 32.51 16.74 4.91
CA GLU A 506 31.91 17.55 5.96
C GLU A 506 30.46 17.89 5.63
N ILE A 507 29.69 18.18 6.68
CA ILE A 507 28.30 18.60 6.53
C ILE A 507 28.26 20.09 6.74
N LEU A 508 27.85 20.81 5.69
CA LEU A 508 27.49 22.20 5.78
C LEU A 508 25.98 22.30 6.03
N VAL A 509 25.58 22.92 7.13
CA VAL A 509 24.18 23.28 7.36
C VAL A 509 23.92 24.58 6.61
N VAL A 510 23.07 24.53 5.61
CA VAL A 510 22.69 25.69 4.77
C VAL A 510 21.57 26.48 5.44
N TYR A 511 20.64 25.78 6.09
CA TYR A 511 19.51 26.38 6.79
C TYR A 511 19.01 25.43 7.88
N GLU A 512 18.41 25.96 8.96
CA GLU A 512 17.84 25.14 10.02
C GLU A 512 16.55 25.73 10.61
N THR A 513 15.64 24.84 11.01
CA THR A 513 14.46 25.11 11.82
C THR A 513 14.55 24.35 13.14
N SER A 514 13.50 24.40 13.97
CA SER A 514 13.42 23.65 15.24
C SER A 514 13.67 22.15 15.06
N ASN A 515 13.05 21.53 14.05
CA ASN A 515 13.06 20.07 13.91
C ASN A 515 13.80 19.57 12.66
N CYS A 516 14.17 20.44 11.73
CA CYS A 516 14.77 20.03 10.45
C CYS A 516 15.93 20.93 10.03
N LYS A 517 16.86 20.38 9.24
CA LYS A 517 18.02 21.06 8.68
C LYS A 517 18.16 20.78 7.19
N ILE A 518 18.56 21.80 6.45
CA ILE A 518 19.01 21.68 5.07
C ILE A 518 20.52 21.60 5.07
N ILE A 519 21.06 20.58 4.44
CA ILE A 519 22.49 20.28 4.46
C ILE A 519 23.06 20.04 3.07
N LYS A 520 24.35 20.31 2.94
CA LYS A 520 25.21 19.90 1.82
C LYS A 520 26.38 19.07 2.33
N LEU A 521 26.86 18.17 1.50
CA LEU A 521 28.10 17.42 1.74
C LEU A 521 29.22 18.08 0.93
N ILE A 522 30.31 18.45 1.60
CA ILE A 522 31.46 19.09 0.98
C ILE A 522 32.66 18.19 1.17
N SER A 523 33.43 17.96 0.10
CA SER A 523 34.70 17.24 0.20
C SER A 523 35.71 18.08 0.99
N SER A 524 36.29 17.49 2.04
CA SER A 524 37.33 18.12 2.85
C SER A 524 38.61 18.40 2.04
N ASP A 525 38.79 17.72 0.90
CA ASP A 525 39.97 17.86 0.03
C ASP A 525 39.88 19.09 -0.92
N LYS A 526 38.72 19.73 -1.04
CA LYS A 526 38.50 20.92 -1.91
C LYS A 526 38.69 22.28 -1.19
N ASN A 527 39.15 22.29 0.06
CA ASN A 527 39.37 23.51 0.85
C ASN A 527 40.82 24.05 0.82
N ASN A 528 41.60 23.74 -0.22
CA ASN A 528 42.91 24.37 -0.48
C ASN A 528 42.89 25.22 -1.75
#